data_AF-A0A6N7P4I7-F1
#
_entry.id   AF-A0A6N7P4I7-F1
#
_cell.length_a   1.000
_cell.length_b   1.000
_cell.length_c   1.000
_cell.angle_alpha   90.00
_cell.angle_beta   90.00
_cell.angle_gamma   90.00
#
_symmetry.space_group_name_H-M   'P 1'
#
loop_
_entity.id
_entity.type
_entity.pdbx_description
1 polymer ?
#
loop_
_entity_poly.entity_id
_entity_poly.type
_entity_poly.pdbx_seq_one_letter_code
_entity_poly.pdbx_strand_id
1 'polypeptide(L)'
;MRIAIADIKTLEMIRHFVQSAIFSHLHIKELCDSAEMSETKLIQCFKFLYQSTIINYFSTIKMEYAKACLEKDFTVKELSILLCYSSTEHFNRAFRKVFVVCPNSFQARK
;
A
#
# COMPACT_ATOMS: atom_id res chain seq x y z
N MET A 1 -11.43 -19.53 -9.55
CA MET A 1 -11.73 -19.21 -8.15
C MET A 1 -13.09 -18.51 -8.11
N ARG A 2 -13.97 -18.88 -7.17
CA ARG A 2 -15.29 -18.23 -6.99
C ARG A 2 -15.27 -17.55 -5.63
N ILE A 3 -15.63 -16.26 -5.57
CA ILE A 3 -15.71 -15.50 -4.33
C ILE A 3 -17.19 -15.40 -3.93
N ALA A 4 -17.50 -15.63 -2.65
CA ALA A 4 -18.84 -15.43 -2.12
C ALA A 4 -19.18 -13.93 -2.03
N ILE A 5 -20.45 -13.55 -2.20
CA ILE A 5 -20.86 -12.13 -2.11
C ILE A 5 -20.52 -11.53 -0.75
N ALA A 6 -20.64 -12.31 0.33
CA ALA A 6 -20.23 -11.89 1.68
C ALA A 6 -18.72 -11.58 1.73
N ASP A 7 -17.88 -12.44 1.14
CA ASP A 7 -16.44 -12.21 1.07
C ASP A 7 -16.09 -10.93 0.29
N ILE A 8 -16.87 -10.56 -0.74
CA ILE A 8 -16.66 -9.31 -1.50
C ILE A 8 -16.80 -8.09 -0.58
N LYS A 9 -17.88 -8.03 0.21
CA LYS A 9 -18.09 -6.93 1.17
C LYS A 9 -16.95 -6.85 2.18
N THR A 10 -16.50 -8.00 2.69
CA THR A 10 -15.36 -8.06 3.60
C THR A 10 -14.07 -7.54 2.94
N LEU A 11 -13.80 -7.92 1.69
CA LEU A 11 -12.64 -7.44 0.94
C LEU A 11 -12.69 -5.93 0.64
N GLU A 12 -13.89 -5.36 0.47
CA GLU A 12 -14.07 -3.90 0.35
C GLU A 12 -13.75 -3.20 1.67
N MET A 13 -14.21 -3.72 2.81
CA MET A 13 -13.86 -3.19 4.13
C MET A 13 -12.35 -3.23 4.38
N ILE A 14 -11.70 -4.36 4.07
CA ILE A 14 -10.25 -4.51 4.17
C ILE A 14 -9.52 -3.50 3.27
N ARG A 15 -10.00 -3.29 2.04
CA ARG A 15 -9.43 -2.27 1.15
C ARG A 15 -9.51 -0.88 1.76
N HIS A 16 -10.65 -0.49 2.31
CA HIS A 16 -10.82 0.82 2.95
C HIS A 16 -9.91 0.99 4.15
N PHE A 17 -9.79 -0.04 5.00
CA PHE A 17 -8.86 -0.04 6.12
C PHE A 17 -7.42 0.19 5.64
N VAL A 18 -6.97 -0.59 4.65
CA VAL A 18 -5.61 -0.47 4.07
C VAL A 18 -5.35 0.94 3.51
N GLN A 19 -6.34 1.57 2.88
CA GLN A 19 -6.24 2.94 2.37
C GLN A 19 -6.13 3.99 3.49
N SER A 20 -6.84 3.81 4.60
CA SER A 20 -6.74 4.71 5.76
C SER A 20 -5.45 4.53 6.57
N ALA A 21 -4.84 3.34 6.52
CA ALA A 21 -3.68 2.95 7.32
C ALA A 21 -2.33 3.31 6.68
N ILE A 22 -2.28 4.16 5.65
CA ILE A 22 -1.03 4.48 4.93
C ILE A 22 0.01 5.22 5.78
N PHE A 23 -0.36 5.75 6.94
CA PHE A 23 0.53 6.40 7.90
C PHE A 23 0.85 5.51 9.11
N SER A 24 0.58 4.20 9.00
CA SER A 24 0.89 3.22 10.04
C SER A 24 1.53 1.95 9.44
N HIS A 25 1.85 1.01 10.34
CA HIS A 25 2.27 -0.34 9.97
C HIS A 25 1.05 -1.21 9.72
N LEU A 26 1.11 -2.01 8.66
CA LEU A 26 0.05 -2.96 8.31
C LEU A 26 0.43 -4.35 8.81
N HIS A 27 -0.42 -4.93 9.67
CA HIS A 27 -0.24 -6.30 10.13
C HIS A 27 -1.28 -7.20 9.47
N ILE A 28 -0.82 -8.18 8.68
CA ILE A 28 -1.71 -9.12 7.98
C ILE A 28 -2.62 -9.86 8.97
N LYS A 29 -2.11 -10.18 10.17
CA LYS A 29 -2.89 -10.83 11.22
C LYS A 29 -4.15 -10.02 11.61
N GLU A 30 -4.03 -8.71 11.76
CA GLU A 30 -5.17 -7.83 12.09
C GLU A 30 -6.22 -7.81 10.96
N LEU A 31 -5.78 -7.92 9.71
CA LEU A 31 -6.67 -8.03 8.55
C LEU A 31 -7.39 -9.38 8.52
N CYS A 32 -6.71 -10.47 8.88
CA CYS A 32 -7.31 -11.79 8.98
C CYS A 32 -8.38 -11.84 10.08
N ASP A 33 -8.06 -11.29 11.25
CA ASP A 33 -8.95 -11.24 12.41
C ASP A 33 -10.20 -10.40 12.10
N SER A 34 -10.03 -9.24 11.46
CA SER A 34 -11.16 -8.40 11.05
C SER A 34 -11.98 -8.95 9.87
N ALA A 35 -11.38 -9.77 9.02
CA ALA A 35 -12.06 -10.41 7.89
C ALA A 35 -12.73 -11.75 8.26
N GLU A 36 -12.45 -12.30 9.44
CA GLU A 36 -12.79 -13.67 9.83
C GLU A 36 -12.31 -14.70 8.78
N MET A 37 -11.13 -14.46 8.21
CA MET A 37 -10.53 -15.30 7.17
C MET A 37 -9.16 -15.80 7.58
N SER A 38 -8.80 -17.01 7.13
CA SER A 38 -7.41 -17.43 7.17
C SER A 38 -6.57 -16.54 6.25
N GLU A 39 -5.29 -16.37 6.58
CA GLU A 39 -4.35 -15.56 5.80
C GLU A 39 -4.28 -16.00 4.34
N THR A 40 -4.24 -17.30 4.08
CA THR A 40 -4.24 -17.85 2.72
C THR A 40 -5.51 -17.48 1.96
N LYS A 41 -6.69 -17.60 2.58
CA LYS A 41 -7.98 -17.23 1.94
C LYS A 41 -8.00 -15.74 1.65
N LEU A 42 -7.65 -14.91 2.63
CA LEU A 42 -7.64 -13.45 2.49
C LEU A 42 -6.72 -13.00 1.35
N ILE A 43 -5.47 -13.49 1.31
CA ILE A 43 -4.51 -13.15 0.26
C ILE A 43 -5.00 -13.60 -1.12
N GLN A 44 -5.52 -14.82 -1.25
CA GLN A 44 -6.02 -15.33 -2.53
C GLN A 44 -7.24 -14.54 -3.02
N CYS A 45 -8.20 -14.29 -2.13
CA CYS A 45 -9.42 -13.55 -2.46
C CYS A 45 -9.09 -12.10 -2.85
N PHE A 46 -8.24 -11.43 -2.07
CA PHE A 46 -7.82 -10.06 -2.36
C PHE A 46 -7.06 -9.98 -3.68
N LYS A 47 -6.14 -10.92 -3.95
CA LYS A 47 -5.41 -11.00 -5.21
C LYS A 47 -6.34 -11.26 -6.39
N PHE A 48 -7.32 -12.13 -6.25
CA PHE A 48 -8.28 -12.40 -7.32
C PHE A 48 -9.15 -11.16 -7.63
N LEU A 49 -9.60 -10.43 -6.61
CA LEU A 49 -10.49 -9.28 -6.77
C LEU A 49 -9.75 -8.03 -7.25
N TYR A 50 -8.58 -7.73 -6.69
CA TYR A 50 -7.83 -6.50 -6.95
C TYR A 50 -6.58 -6.69 -7.80
N GLN A 51 -6.34 -7.91 -8.30
CA GLN A 51 -5.18 -8.27 -9.14
C GLN A 51 -3.81 -7.93 -8.52
N SER A 52 -3.76 -7.79 -7.18
CA SER A 52 -2.56 -7.45 -6.43
C SER A 52 -2.60 -8.09 -5.05
N THR A 53 -1.43 -8.39 -4.48
CA THR A 53 -1.39 -8.80 -3.07
C THR A 53 -1.68 -7.60 -2.17
N ILE A 54 -2.20 -7.83 -0.96
CA ILE A 54 -2.49 -6.77 0.00
C ILE A 54 -1.26 -5.89 0.26
N ILE A 55 -0.09 -6.51 0.43
CA ILE A 55 1.17 -5.80 0.66
C ILE A 55 1.58 -4.95 -0.54
N ASN A 56 1.47 -5.48 -1.77
CA ASN A 56 1.79 -4.69 -2.96
C ASN A 56 0.79 -3.56 -3.13
N TYR A 57 -0.50 -3.81 -2.94
CA TYR A 57 -1.55 -2.80 -3.00
C TYR A 57 -1.31 -1.67 -1.99
N PHE A 58 -1.00 -2.00 -0.74
CA PHE A 58 -0.65 -1.04 0.30
C PHE A 58 0.58 -0.22 -0.07
N SER A 59 1.64 -0.87 -0.57
CA SER A 59 2.84 -0.17 -1.04
C SER A 59 2.53 0.75 -2.22
N THR A 60 1.66 0.35 -3.15
CA THR A 60 1.27 1.20 -4.30
C THR A 60 0.57 2.47 -3.82
N ILE A 61 -0.42 2.35 -2.92
CA ILE A 61 -1.12 3.53 -2.40
C ILE A 61 -0.15 4.47 -1.66
N LYS A 62 0.76 3.92 -0.84
CA LYS A 62 1.80 4.72 -0.19
C LYS A 62 2.64 5.50 -1.20
N MET A 63 3.01 4.87 -2.31
CA MET A 63 3.82 5.51 -3.36
C MET A 63 3.02 6.53 -4.18
N GLU A 64 1.74 6.28 -4.46
CA GLU A 64 0.84 7.25 -5.10
C GLU A 64 0.70 8.52 -4.25
N TYR A 65 0.48 8.36 -2.94
CA TYR A 65 0.48 9.47 -2.00
C TYR A 65 1.82 10.21 -2.00
N ALA A 66 2.93 9.46 -1.91
CA ALA A 66 4.26 10.05 -1.92
C ALA A 66 4.52 10.87 -3.18
N LYS A 67 4.13 10.37 -4.36
CA LYS A 67 4.27 11.10 -5.63
C LYS A 67 3.53 12.44 -5.57
N ALA A 68 2.28 12.46 -5.12
CA ALA A 68 1.49 13.68 -5.00
C ALA A 68 2.11 14.68 -4.02
N CYS A 69 2.79 14.21 -2.97
CA CYS A 69 3.52 15.07 -2.03
C CYS A 69 4.86 15.56 -2.59
N LEU A 70 5.58 14.75 -3.37
CA LEU A 70 6.83 15.16 -4.02
C LEU A 70 6.60 16.33 -4.99
N GLU A 71 5.42 16.39 -5.61
CA GLU A 71 4.99 17.52 -6.46
C GLU A 71 4.67 18.81 -5.66
N LYS A 72 4.58 18.71 -4.32
CA LYS A 72 4.27 19.81 -3.39
C LYS A 72 5.44 20.12 -2.44
N ASP A 73 6.67 19.95 -2.91
CA ASP A 73 7.91 20.28 -2.19
C ASP A 73 8.26 19.43 -0.95
N PHE A 74 7.58 18.30 -0.73
CA PHE A 74 8.01 17.36 0.31
C PHE A 74 9.32 16.66 -0.08
N THR A 75 10.18 16.44 0.91
CA THR A 75 11.43 15.70 0.71
C THR A 75 11.22 14.19 0.81
N VAL A 76 12.05 13.42 0.11
CA VAL A 76 12.11 11.95 0.23
C VAL A 76 12.29 11.50 1.68
N LYS A 77 13.08 12.26 2.46
CA LYS A 77 13.32 11.97 3.87
C LYS A 77 12.05 12.11 4.70
N GLU A 78 11.34 13.23 4.57
CA GLU A 78 10.07 13.47 5.27
C GLU A 78 9.03 12.41 4.93
N LEU A 79 8.89 12.07 3.64
CA LEU A 79 7.92 11.06 3.20
C LEU A 79 8.28 9.64 3.65
N SER A 80 9.57 9.31 3.73
CA SER A 80 10.01 8.02 4.26
C SER A 80 9.58 7.84 5.72
N ILE A 81 9.68 8.90 6.53
CA ILE A 81 9.27 8.91 7.94
C ILE A 81 7.74 8.89 8.03
N LEU A 82 7.07 9.78 7.29
CA LEU A 82 5.60 9.92 7.30
C LEU A 82 4.87 8.62 6.92
N LEU A 83 5.40 7.88 5.96
CA LEU A 83 4.81 6.62 5.47
C LEU A 83 5.35 5.38 6.21
N CYS A 84 6.04 5.59 7.34
CA CYS A 84 6.58 4.55 8.21
C CYS A 84 7.52 3.56 7.50
N TYR A 85 8.37 4.04 6.60
CA TYR A 85 9.46 3.23 6.05
C TYR A 85 10.64 3.24 7.01
N SER A 86 11.26 2.06 7.16
CA SER A 86 12.41 1.87 8.06
C SER A 86 13.66 2.67 7.65
N SER A 87 13.78 3.02 6.37
CA SER A 87 14.85 3.88 5.85
C SER A 87 14.47 4.51 4.52
N THR A 88 15.20 5.57 4.14
CA THR A 88 15.10 6.22 2.83
C THR A 88 15.40 5.27 1.68
N GLU A 89 16.31 4.30 1.86
CA GLU A 89 16.66 3.31 0.85
C GLU A 89 15.51 2.34 0.62
N HIS A 90 14.82 1.93 1.68
CA HIS A 90 13.62 1.09 1.58
C HIS A 90 12.51 1.83 0.82
N PHE A 91 12.25 3.08 1.19
CA PHE A 91 11.32 3.95 0.47
C PHE A 91 11.70 4.07 -1.02
N ASN A 92 12.95 4.39 -1.33
CA ASN A 92 13.44 4.54 -2.71
C ASN A 92 13.29 3.26 -3.54
N ARG A 93 13.52 2.08 -2.95
CA ARG A 93 13.29 0.79 -3.63
C ARG A 93 11.81 0.57 -3.91
N ALA A 94 10.94 0.84 -2.95
CA ALA A 94 9.50 0.73 -3.12
C ALA A 94 8.98 1.69 -4.20
N PHE A 95 9.44 2.94 -4.20
CA PHE A 95 9.05 3.95 -5.17
C PHE A 95 9.46 3.57 -6.59
N ARG A 96 10.71 3.13 -6.78
CA ARG A 96 11.19 2.63 -8.09
C ARG A 96 10.43 1.40 -8.56
N LYS A 97 10.02 0.51 -7.65
CA LYS A 97 9.24 -0.67 -8.01
C LYS A 97 7.86 -0.28 -8.57
N VAL A 98 7.25 0.78 -8.05
CA VAL A 98 5.92 1.24 -8.47
C VAL A 98 5.97 2.10 -9.74
N PHE A 99 6.88 3.07 -9.82
CA PHE A 99 6.91 4.05 -10.92
C PHE A 99 8.01 3.82 -11.96
N VAL A 100 8.91 2.86 -11.75
CA VAL A 100 10.07 2.58 -12.63
C VAL A 100 11.05 3.76 -12.74
N VAL A 101 10.83 4.83 -11.97
CA VAL A 101 11.67 6.03 -11.91
C VAL A 101 12.01 6.38 -10.45
N CYS A 102 13.07 7.15 -10.24
CA CYS A 102 13.49 7.58 -8.90
C CYS A 102 12.62 8.73 -8.36
N PRO A 103 12.37 8.82 -7.04
CA PRO A 103 11.65 9.95 -6.44
C PRO A 103 12.18 11.33 -6.85
N ASN A 104 13.50 11.48 -6.93
CA ASN A 104 14.16 12.73 -7.32
C ASN A 104 13.73 13.24 -8.71
N SER A 105 13.29 12.37 -9.61
CA SER A 105 12.78 12.80 -10.93
C SER A 105 11.50 13.63 -10.82
N PHE A 106 10.69 13.39 -9.78
CA PHE A 106 9.48 14.17 -9.52
C PHE A 106 9.74 15.46 -8.75
N GLN A 107 10.87 15.54 -8.04
CA GLN A 107 11.33 16.78 -7.39
C GLN A 107 12.02 17.76 -8.36
N ALA A 108 12.28 17.34 -9.61
CA ALA A 108 13.13 18.05 -10.56
C ALA A 108 12.43 19.20 -11.33
N ARG A 109 11.33 19.75 -10.82
CA ARG A 109 10.86 21.08 -11.24
C ARG A 109 11.35 22.11 -10.21
N LYS A 110 12.65 22.39 -10.27
CA LYS A 110 13.27 23.57 -9.68
C LYS A 110 13.86 24.42 -10.79
#